data_AF-A0A1R4K7W0-F1
#
_entry.id   AF-A0A1R4K7W0-F1
#
_cell.length_a   1.000
_cell.length_b   1.000
_cell.length_c   1.000
_cell.angle_alpha   90.00
_cell.angle_beta   90.00
_cell.angle_gamma   90.00
#
_symmetry.space_group_name_H-M   'P 1'
#
loop_
_entity.id
_entity.type
_entity.pdbx_description
1 polymer ?
#
loop_
_entity_poly.entity_id
_entity_poly.type
_entity_poly.pdbx_seq_one_letter_code
_entity_poly.pdbx_strand_id
1 'polypeptide(L)'
;MPSLPSPWTRTWRTSPGRRCWRSAPSSKAERLARYVQTLRRDLFKVSEAASVDHPGLLGPGDVDIMPGTQGHEGLAQIYGYREGWGVPGAQVVAEITELMRAQPEQPGTHEVVQREPMQNSAQEDAAAE
;
A
#
# COMPACT_ATOMS: atom_id res chain seq x y z
N MET A 1 -36.03 -30.99 -29.93
CA MET A 1 -36.17 -30.06 -28.78
C MET A 1 -34.81 -29.42 -28.55
N PRO A 2 -34.61 -28.12 -28.79
CA PRO A 2 -33.30 -27.50 -28.62
C PRO A 2 -33.02 -27.28 -27.13
N SER A 3 -31.87 -27.77 -26.66
CA SER A 3 -31.37 -27.64 -25.29
C SER A 3 -31.20 -26.17 -24.91
N LEU A 4 -31.77 -25.78 -23.77
CA LEU A 4 -31.56 -24.46 -23.18
C LEU A 4 -30.07 -24.27 -22.82
N PRO A 5 -29.44 -23.14 -23.15
CA PRO A 5 -28.08 -22.85 -22.73
C PRO A 5 -28.00 -22.62 -21.21
N SER A 6 -26.91 -23.12 -20.61
CA SER A 6 -26.58 -23.01 -19.18
C SER A 6 -26.49 -21.56 -18.70
N PRO A 7 -26.92 -21.25 -17.45
CA PRO A 7 -26.94 -19.88 -16.91
C PRO A 7 -25.54 -19.25 -16.70
N TRP A 8 -24.46 -19.99 -16.94
CA TRP A 8 -23.08 -19.54 -16.70
C TRP A 8 -22.31 -19.18 -17.97
N THR A 9 -22.87 -19.45 -19.17
CA THR A 9 -22.24 -19.05 -20.44
C THR A 9 -22.60 -17.60 -20.79
N ARG A 10 -22.02 -16.66 -20.05
CA ARG A 10 -22.01 -15.24 -20.43
C ARG A 10 -21.01 -15.07 -21.59
N THR A 11 -21.48 -15.31 -22.81
CA THR A 11 -20.72 -14.98 -24.02
C THR A 11 -20.65 -13.45 -24.11
N TRP A 12 -19.44 -12.90 -23.96
CA TRP A 12 -19.19 -11.48 -24.12
C TRP A 12 -19.34 -11.11 -25.59
N ARG A 13 -20.57 -10.86 -26.02
CA ARG A 13 -20.86 -10.30 -27.34
C ARG A 13 -20.41 -8.85 -27.32
N THR A 14 -19.20 -8.59 -27.81
CA THR A 14 -18.69 -7.23 -28.03
C THR A 14 -19.59 -6.54 -29.05
N SER A 15 -20.44 -5.62 -28.59
CA SER A 15 -21.16 -4.73 -29.49
C SER A 15 -20.16 -3.78 -30.18
N PRO A 16 -20.16 -3.69 -31.52
CA PRO A 16 -19.34 -2.72 -32.22
C PRO A 16 -19.96 -1.33 -31.95
N GLY A 17 -19.40 -0.60 -30.98
CA GLY A 17 -19.89 0.74 -30.67
C GLY A 17 -19.61 1.24 -29.26
N ARG A 18 -19.25 0.38 -28.30
CA ARG A 18 -18.83 0.82 -26.96
C ARG A 18 -17.37 0.47 -26.69
N ARG A 19 -16.48 1.29 -27.25
CA ARG A 19 -15.08 1.37 -26.79
C ARG A 19 -15.02 2.21 -25.52
N CYS A 20 -15.38 1.61 -24.39
CA CYS A 20 -15.08 2.17 -23.06
C CYS A 20 -14.20 1.19 -22.27
N TRP A 21 -13.14 0.67 -22.88
CA TRP A 21 -12.03 -0.01 -22.21
C TRP A 21 -10.69 0.42 -22.81
N ARG A 22 -10.60 1.70 -23.18
CA ARG A 22 -9.37 2.35 -23.56
C ARG A 22 -9.15 3.44 -22.53
N SER A 23 -8.22 3.21 -21.61
CA SER A 23 -7.72 4.20 -20.65
C SER A 23 -7.54 5.56 -21.33
N ALA A 24 -8.38 6.53 -21.02
CA ALA A 24 -8.07 7.94 -21.29
C ALA A 24 -7.02 8.35 -20.24
N PRO A 25 -5.75 8.56 -20.62
CA PRO A 25 -4.64 8.21 -19.74
C PRO A 25 -4.10 9.45 -19.03
N SER A 26 -4.52 9.68 -17.80
CA SER A 26 -3.46 9.80 -16.80
C SER A 26 -2.83 8.42 -16.72
N SER A 27 -1.52 8.33 -16.97
CA SER A 27 -0.84 7.04 -16.95
C SER A 27 -1.10 6.35 -15.60
N LYS A 28 -1.08 5.01 -15.54
CA LYS A 28 -1.16 4.30 -14.25
C LYS A 28 -0.15 4.87 -13.25
N ALA A 29 1.02 5.29 -13.74
CA ALA A 29 2.06 5.94 -12.96
C ALA A 29 1.61 7.29 -12.34
N GLU A 30 0.92 8.14 -13.09
CA GLU A 30 0.44 9.43 -12.58
C GLU A 30 -0.62 9.26 -11.47
N ARG A 31 -1.49 8.25 -11.59
CA ARG A 31 -2.45 7.90 -10.52
C ARG A 31 -1.74 7.35 -9.30
N LEU A 32 -0.77 6.46 -9.50
CA LEU A 32 0.05 5.92 -8.43
C LEU A 32 0.78 7.03 -7.67
N ALA A 33 1.38 7.99 -8.38
CA ALA A 33 2.07 9.12 -7.77
C ALA A 33 1.14 9.92 -6.84
N ARG A 34 -0.10 10.19 -7.27
CA ARG A 34 -1.12 10.83 -6.42
C ARG A 34 -1.50 9.96 -5.22
N TYR A 35 -1.69 8.66 -5.41
CA TYR A 35 -2.00 7.75 -4.29
C TYR A 35 -0.88 7.71 -3.26
N VAL A 36 0.39 7.66 -3.68
CA VAL A 36 1.54 7.67 -2.76
C VAL A 36 1.59 8.96 -1.96
N GLN A 37 1.31 10.11 -2.57
CA GLN A 37 1.27 11.39 -1.84
C GLN A 37 0.17 11.41 -0.77
N THR A 38 -1.04 10.97 -1.11
CA THR A 38 -2.14 10.89 -0.15
C THR A 38 -1.86 9.85 0.94
N LEU A 39 -1.36 8.67 0.55
CA LEU A 39 -1.01 7.60 1.48
C LEU A 39 0.04 8.05 2.50
N ARG A 40 1.08 8.78 2.05
CA ARG A 40 2.09 9.35 2.95
C ARG A 40 1.43 10.22 4.02
N ARG A 41 0.54 11.14 3.62
CA ARG A 41 -0.17 12.02 4.55
C ARG A 41 -1.03 11.24 5.54
N ASP A 42 -1.73 10.20 5.06
CA ASP A 42 -2.62 9.41 5.90
C ASP A 42 -1.83 8.55 6.91
N LEU A 43 -0.69 7.99 6.50
CA LEU A 43 0.21 7.26 7.40
C LEU A 43 0.79 8.14 8.51
N PHE A 44 1.14 9.39 8.21
CA PHE A 44 1.59 10.34 9.24
C PHE A 44 0.50 10.61 10.27
N LYS A 45 -0.74 10.86 9.83
CA LYS A 45 -1.87 11.06 10.75
C LYS A 45 -2.15 9.86 11.64
N VAL A 46 -2.04 8.65 11.09
CA VAL A 46 -2.21 7.40 11.87
C VAL A 46 -1.10 7.28 12.92
N SER A 47 0.13 7.62 12.56
CA SER A 47 1.28 7.58 13.48
C SER A 47 1.11 8.60 14.61
N GLU A 48 0.68 9.81 14.30
CA GLU A 48 0.34 10.85 15.28
C GLU A 48 -0.77 10.40 16.23
N ALA A 49 -1.83 9.76 15.70
CA ALA A 49 -2.92 9.23 16.51
C ALA A 49 -2.47 8.11 17.47
N ALA A 50 -1.48 7.32 17.06
CA ALA A 50 -0.84 6.30 17.89
C ALA A 50 0.25 6.87 18.82
N SER A 51 0.52 8.18 18.79
CA SER A 51 1.62 8.84 19.54
C SER A 51 3.03 8.33 19.18
N VAL A 52 3.24 7.97 17.90
CA VAL A 52 4.49 7.43 17.37
C VAL A 52 5.05 8.37 16.30
N ASP A 53 6.36 8.65 16.36
CA ASP A 53 7.03 9.60 15.44
C ASP A 53 7.04 9.14 13.96
N HIS A 54 7.00 7.82 13.71
CA HIS A 54 7.12 7.26 12.36
C HIS A 54 6.26 5.98 12.21
N PRO A 55 5.55 5.77 11.09
CA PRO A 55 4.67 4.62 10.90
C PRO A 55 5.39 3.26 11.00
N GLY A 56 6.69 3.22 10.72
CA GLY A 56 7.52 2.02 10.86
C GLY A 56 7.87 1.65 12.31
N LEU A 57 7.49 2.47 13.28
CA LEU A 57 7.66 2.20 14.71
C LEU A 57 6.37 1.68 15.35
N LEU A 58 5.27 1.56 14.58
CA LEU A 58 4.04 0.93 15.03
C LEU A 58 4.31 -0.55 15.34
N GLY A 59 4.02 -0.95 16.57
CA GLY A 59 4.20 -2.29 17.06
C GLY A 59 2.89 -3.06 17.23
N PRO A 60 2.97 -4.34 17.62
CA PRO A 60 1.80 -5.17 17.89
C PRO A 60 0.90 -4.69 19.04
N GLY A 61 1.40 -3.78 19.88
CA GLY A 61 0.64 -3.16 20.97
C GLY A 61 -0.22 -1.97 20.55
N ASP A 62 -0.01 -1.43 19.33
CA ASP A 62 -0.75 -0.26 18.83
C ASP A 62 -2.03 -0.66 18.08
N VAL A 63 -2.31 -1.97 17.96
CA VAL A 63 -3.39 -2.50 17.14
C VAL A 63 -4.24 -3.48 17.94
N ASP A 64 -5.51 -3.13 18.10
CA ASP A 64 -6.55 -4.03 18.58
C ASP A 64 -7.42 -4.49 17.42
N ILE A 65 -7.71 -5.79 17.39
CA ILE A 65 -8.66 -6.40 16.46
C ILE A 65 -10.00 -6.51 17.15
N MET A 66 -11.06 -6.07 16.48
CA MET A 66 -12.43 -6.18 16.97
C MET A 66 -13.17 -7.30 16.22
N PRO A 67 -13.21 -8.54 16.73
CA PRO A 67 -13.96 -9.61 16.09
C PRO A 67 -15.47 -9.43 16.33
N GLY A 68 -16.18 -8.95 15.30
CA GLY A 68 -17.62 -8.76 15.35
C GLY A 68 -18.05 -7.52 16.14
N THR A 69 -19.15 -7.62 16.88
CA THR A 69 -19.80 -6.48 17.55
C THR A 69 -19.44 -6.33 19.03
N GLN A 70 -18.72 -7.30 19.61
CA GLN A 70 -18.41 -7.27 21.04
C GLN A 70 -17.02 -7.82 21.33
N GLY A 71 -16.24 -7.03 22.07
CA GLY A 71 -14.87 -7.37 22.45
C GLY A 71 -13.81 -6.74 21.53
N HIS A 72 -12.60 -6.66 22.06
CA HIS A 72 -11.38 -6.35 21.35
C HIS A 72 -10.30 -7.31 21.86
N GLU A 73 -9.42 -7.74 20.97
CA GLU A 73 -8.28 -8.58 21.31
C GLU A 73 -7.05 -8.01 20.59
N GLY A 74 -5.96 -7.85 21.33
CA GLY A 74 -4.74 -7.24 20.79
C GLY A 74 -4.12 -8.09 19.68
N LEU A 75 -3.54 -7.43 18.68
CA LEU A 75 -2.87 -8.07 17.55
C LEU A 75 -1.82 -9.09 18.02
N ALA A 76 -1.06 -8.72 19.06
CA ALA A 76 -0.05 -9.58 19.64
C ALA A 76 -0.61 -10.91 20.17
N GLN A 77 -1.79 -10.89 20.78
CA GLN A 77 -2.42 -12.06 21.37
C GLN A 77 -2.95 -13.01 20.28
N ILE A 78 -3.64 -12.46 19.28
CA ILE A 78 -4.22 -13.25 18.16
C ILE A 78 -3.13 -13.97 17.37
N TYR A 79 -2.02 -13.29 17.11
CA TYR A 79 -0.92 -13.84 16.30
C TYR A 79 0.23 -14.41 17.12
N GLY A 80 0.17 -14.36 18.46
CA GLY A 80 1.20 -14.91 19.35
C GLY A 80 2.55 -14.18 19.28
N TYR A 81 2.56 -12.86 19.11
CA TYR A 81 3.79 -12.07 19.16
C TYR A 81 4.38 -12.09 20.58
N ARG A 82 5.70 -12.27 20.66
CA ARG A 82 6.45 -12.14 21.92
C ARG A 82 6.88 -10.70 22.14
N GLU A 83 7.22 -10.38 23.39
CA GLU A 83 7.81 -9.08 23.73
C GLU A 83 9.08 -8.83 22.89
N GLY A 84 9.17 -7.62 22.34
CA GLY A 84 10.26 -7.20 21.44
C GLY A 84 10.10 -7.66 19.98
N TRP A 85 9.04 -8.39 19.62
CA TRP A 85 8.77 -8.70 18.21
C TRP A 85 8.01 -7.54 17.53
N GLY A 86 8.31 -7.30 16.25
CA GLY A 86 7.59 -6.31 15.45
C GLY A 86 8.01 -4.86 15.68
N VAL A 87 8.99 -4.60 16.56
CA VAL A 87 9.57 -3.27 16.78
C VAL A 87 11.05 -3.30 16.36
N PRO A 88 11.54 -2.29 15.62
CA PRO A 88 12.97 -2.18 15.33
C PRO A 88 13.82 -2.11 16.60
N GLY A 89 15.10 -2.51 16.51
CA GLY A 89 16.03 -2.41 17.64
C GLY A 89 16.25 -0.96 18.09
N ALA A 90 16.58 -0.75 19.37
CA ALA A 90 16.65 0.57 19.99
C ALA A 90 17.55 1.59 19.25
N GLN A 91 18.65 1.12 18.65
CA GLN A 91 19.52 1.98 17.83
C GLN A 91 18.80 2.51 16.60
N VAL A 92 18.10 1.64 15.86
CA VAL A 92 17.32 2.03 14.67
C VAL A 92 16.19 2.97 15.05
N VAL A 93 15.53 2.75 16.18
CA VAL A 93 14.50 3.65 16.70
C VAL A 93 15.07 5.03 16.96
N ALA A 94 16.21 5.13 17.65
CA ALA A 94 16.86 6.41 17.94
C ALA A 94 17.27 7.15 16.67
N GLU A 95 17.84 6.45 15.69
CA GLU A 95 18.21 7.01 14.39
C GLU A 95 16.98 7.55 13.63
N ILE A 96 15.88 6.78 13.61
CA ILE A 96 14.62 7.22 12.99
C ILE A 96 14.07 8.45 13.69
N THR A 97 14.00 8.45 15.02
CA THR A 97 13.49 9.59 15.80
C THR A 97 14.32 10.85 15.56
N GLU A 98 15.65 10.73 15.49
CA GLU A 98 16.51 11.89 15.19
C GLU A 98 16.27 12.42 13.77
N LEU A 99 16.16 11.54 12.77
CA LEU A 99 15.84 11.94 11.39
C LEU A 99 14.48 12.63 11.28
N MET A 100 13.48 12.17 12.04
CA MET A 100 12.15 12.79 12.07
C MET A 100 12.17 14.18 12.72
N ARG A 101 13.02 14.40 13.73
CA ARG A 101 13.20 15.70 14.39
C ARG A 101 14.03 16.69 13.57
N ALA A 102 15.00 16.20 12.80
CA ALA A 102 15.95 17.01 12.05
C ALA A 102 15.41 17.57 10.72
N GLN A 103 14.15 17.29 10.35
CA GLN A 103 13.55 17.82 9.13
C GLN A 103 13.42 19.35 9.20
N PRO A 104 14.15 20.13 8.36
CA PRO A 104 13.93 21.55 8.25
C PRO A 104 12.53 21.82 7.70
N GLU A 105 11.94 22.93 8.11
CA GLU A 105 10.68 23.58 7.74
C GLU A 105 10.43 23.80 6.23
N GLN A 106 11.11 23.07 5.36
CA GLN A 106 10.86 23.09 3.93
C GLN A 106 9.47 22.50 3.68
N PRO A 107 8.51 23.29 3.18
CA PRO A 107 7.22 22.75 2.81
C PRO A 107 7.46 21.65 1.78
N GLY A 108 6.90 20.46 2.04
CA GLY A 108 7.07 19.30 1.18
C GLY A 108 6.74 19.66 -0.26
N THR A 109 7.76 19.85 -1.09
CA THR A 109 7.56 20.15 -2.50
C THR A 109 7.03 18.86 -3.10
N HIS A 110 5.76 18.84 -3.51
CA HIS A 110 5.10 17.67 -4.10
C HIS A 110 5.59 17.36 -5.54
N GLU A 111 6.78 17.84 -5.89
CA GLU A 111 7.38 17.60 -7.20
C GLU A 111 7.83 16.14 -7.29
N VAL A 112 7.12 15.40 -8.14
CA VAL A 112 7.46 14.02 -8.45
C VAL A 112 8.65 14.05 -9.41
N VAL A 113 9.86 13.93 -8.86
CA VAL A 113 11.08 13.77 -9.66
C VAL A 113 10.99 12.44 -10.41
N GLN A 114 10.76 12.53 -11.73
CA GLN A 114 10.79 11.36 -12.61
C GLN A 114 12.23 10.86 -12.65
N ARG A 115 12.51 9.73 -12.00
CA ARG A 115 13.75 9.01 -12.22
C ARG A 115 13.59 8.16 -13.46
N GLU A 116 14.58 8.16 -14.33
CA GLU A 116 14.59 7.25 -15.47
C GLU A 116 14.41 5.82 -14.93
N PRO A 117 13.56 5.01 -15.58
CA PRO A 117 13.35 3.63 -15.15
C PRO A 117 14.71 2.94 -15.12
N MET A 118 15.02 2.30 -13.98
CA MET A 118 16.13 1.36 -13.92
C MET A 118 15.95 0.39 -15.09
N GLN A 119 17.00 0.19 -15.87
CA GLN A 119 17.02 -0.81 -16.94
C GLN A 119 16.81 -2.18 -16.27
N ASN A 120 15.55 -2.58 -16.13
CA ASN A 120 15.22 -3.93 -15.73
C ASN A 120 15.82 -4.84 -16.80
N SER A 121 16.58 -5.84 -16.36
CA SER A 121 17.10 -6.94 -17.18
C SER A 121 15.95 -7.81 -17.70
N ALA A 122 15.04 -7.22 -18.48
CA ALA A 122 14.00 -7.91 -19.24
C ALA A 122 14.59 -8.73 -20.42
N GLN A 123 15.90 -8.95 -20.43
CA GLN A 123 16.62 -9.70 -21.45
C GLN A 123 16.87 -11.18 -21.09
N GLU A 124 16.53 -11.63 -19.88
CA GLU A 124 16.83 -13.01 -19.46
C GLU A 124 15.68 -14.02 -19.68
N ASP A 125 14.42 -13.59 -19.74
CA ASP A 125 13.28 -14.52 -19.90
C ASP A 125 12.92 -14.85 -21.36
N ALA A 126 13.59 -14.25 -22.35
CA ALA A 126 13.36 -14.54 -23.78
C ALA A 126 14.21 -15.71 -24.31
N ALA A 127 15.00 -16.38 -23.45
CA ALA A 127 15.92 -17.45 -23.85
C ALA A 127 15.52 -18.86 -23.34
N ALA A 128 14.36 -19.03 -22.71
CA ALA A 128 13.86 -20.33 -22.30
C ALA A 128 12.47 -20.62 -22.91
N GLU A 129 12.52 -21.48 -23.93
CA GLU A 129 11.43 -22.24 -24.60
C GLU A 129 10.60 -21.56 -25.71
#